data_AF-A0A951T763-F1
#
_entry.id   AF-A0A951T763-F1
#
_cell.length_a   1.000
_cell.length_b   1.000
_cell.length_c   1.000
_cell.angle_alpha   90.00
_cell.angle_beta   90.00
_cell.angle_gamma   90.00
#
_symmetry.space_group_name_H-M   'P 1'
#
loop_
_entity.id
_entity.type
_entity.pdbx_description
1 polymer ?
#
loop_
_entity_poly.entity_id
_entity_poly.type
_entity_poly.pdbx_seq_one_letter_code
_entity_poly.pdbx_strand_id
1 'polypeptide(L)'
;MDLTALSAGLTFAGAGLAVGMGCAGSAKGIGTAAQAAAGVLSEKPHLFGRLLVLLALPGTQGFYGFIMMMMIVTNTGLPTTINTGISLFFMGFGVGLALLMSAIWQGQASAAAIGLVSRRESDFGRSLILPAMVETYAVVGLLAGILALNFIR
;
A
#
# COMPACT_ATOMS: atom_id res chain seq x y z
N MET A 1 -10.53 -33.79 8.03
CA MET A 1 -10.36 -32.43 7.48
C MET A 1 -9.36 -32.55 6.35
N ASP A 2 -9.70 -32.09 5.15
CA ASP A 2 -8.78 -32.13 4.02
C ASP A 2 -7.71 -31.03 4.20
N LEU A 3 -6.50 -31.45 4.55
CA LEU A 3 -5.37 -30.55 4.80
C LEU A 3 -4.95 -29.79 3.53
N THR A 4 -5.24 -30.34 2.36
CA THR A 4 -4.98 -29.71 1.05
C THR A 4 -5.92 -28.53 0.85
N ALA A 5 -7.22 -28.73 1.10
CA ALA A 5 -8.21 -27.66 1.02
C ALA A 5 -7.93 -26.55 2.03
N LEU A 6 -7.52 -26.90 3.26
CA LEU A 6 -7.14 -25.91 4.27
C LEU A 6 -5.91 -25.09 3.85
N SER A 7 -4.88 -25.76 3.31
CA SER A 7 -3.67 -25.10 2.80
C SER A 7 -3.98 -24.11 1.67
N ALA A 8 -4.82 -24.50 0.71
CA ALA A 8 -5.29 -23.61 -0.34
C ALA A 8 -6.08 -22.42 0.23
N GLY A 9 -6.99 -22.66 1.19
CA GLY A 9 -7.76 -21.61 1.84
C GLY A 9 -6.88 -20.57 2.53
N LEU A 10 -5.85 -21.01 3.28
CA LEU A 10 -4.90 -20.11 3.93
C LEU A 10 -4.07 -19.31 2.93
N THR A 11 -3.71 -19.91 1.80
CA THR A 11 -2.98 -19.24 0.72
C THR A 11 -3.81 -18.11 0.11
N PHE A 12 -5.08 -18.37 -0.23
CA PHE A 12 -5.98 -17.34 -0.73
C PHE A 12 -6.29 -16.27 0.31
N ALA A 13 -6.39 -16.64 1.59
CA ALA A 13 -6.55 -15.67 2.66
C ALA A 13 -5.32 -14.75 2.78
N GLY A 14 -4.09 -15.29 2.73
CA GLY A 14 -2.86 -14.49 2.71
C GLY A 14 -2.80 -13.53 1.52
N ALA A 15 -3.07 -14.04 0.31
CA ALA A 15 -3.14 -13.22 -0.90
C ALA A 15 -4.20 -12.11 -0.79
N GLY A 16 -5.39 -12.45 -0.29
CA GLY A 16 -6.48 -11.53 -0.05
C GLY A 16 -6.15 -10.45 0.98
N LEU A 17 -5.42 -10.81 2.05
CA LEU A 17 -4.95 -9.84 3.05
C LEU A 17 -3.95 -8.85 2.46
N ALA A 18 -3.01 -9.31 1.64
CA ALA A 18 -2.02 -8.43 1.00
C ALA A 18 -2.69 -7.35 0.13
N VAL A 19 -3.61 -7.74 -0.76
CA VAL A 19 -4.33 -6.78 -1.62
C VAL A 19 -5.37 -5.98 -0.85
N GLY A 20 -6.16 -6.62 0.02
CA GLY A 20 -7.25 -5.98 0.74
C GLY A 20 -6.76 -4.89 1.69
N MET A 21 -5.70 -5.17 2.46
CA MET A 21 -5.12 -4.18 3.36
C MET A 21 -4.39 -3.07 2.61
N GLY A 22 -3.69 -3.38 1.51
CA GLY A 22 -3.07 -2.36 0.65
C GLY A 22 -4.10 -1.39 0.07
N CYS A 23 -5.19 -1.92 -0.50
CA CYS A 23 -6.28 -1.10 -1.04
C CYS A 23 -6.97 -0.27 0.05
N ALA A 24 -7.24 -0.86 1.22
CA ALA A 24 -7.84 -0.14 2.35
C ALA A 24 -6.95 1.02 2.84
N GLY A 25 -5.64 0.77 2.94
CA GLY A 25 -4.65 1.78 3.29
C GLY A 25 -4.62 2.92 2.28
N SER A 26 -4.54 2.59 0.99
CA SER A 26 -4.52 3.59 -0.07
C SER A 26 -5.80 4.43 -0.10
N ALA A 27 -6.97 3.81 0.01
CA ALA A 27 -8.24 4.55 0.08
C ALA A 27 -8.26 5.51 1.27
N LYS A 28 -7.78 5.07 2.46
CA LYS A 28 -7.71 5.92 3.64
C LYS A 28 -6.71 7.07 3.47
N GLY A 29 -5.51 6.78 2.97
CA GLY A 29 -4.45 7.77 2.77
C GLY A 29 -4.83 8.83 1.73
N ILE A 30 -5.39 8.40 0.59
CA ILE A 30 -5.93 9.30 -0.44
C ILE A 30 -7.06 10.15 0.17
N GLY A 31 -7.97 9.55 0.95
CA GLY A 31 -9.05 10.29 1.60
C GLY A 31 -8.54 11.42 2.51
N THR A 32 -7.50 11.17 3.30
CA THR A 32 -6.86 12.18 4.15
C THR A 32 -6.22 13.31 3.33
N ALA A 33 -5.47 12.97 2.28
CA ALA A 33 -4.85 13.98 1.43
C ALA A 33 -5.88 14.77 0.61
N ALA A 34 -6.96 14.12 0.16
CA ALA A 34 -8.04 14.74 -0.60
C ALA A 34 -8.81 15.79 0.23
N GLN A 35 -9.03 15.53 1.53
CA GLN A 35 -9.63 16.52 2.45
C GLN A 35 -8.78 17.80 2.52
N ALA A 36 -7.46 17.66 2.63
CA ALA A 36 -6.55 18.80 2.62
C ALA A 36 -6.53 19.51 1.26
N ALA A 37 -6.49 18.77 0.15
CA ALA A 37 -6.51 19.33 -1.20
C ALA A 37 -7.81 20.12 -1.46
N ALA A 38 -8.97 19.58 -1.07
CA ALA A 38 -10.26 20.25 -1.24
C ALA A 38 -10.30 21.61 -0.54
N GLY A 39 -9.78 21.69 0.70
CA GLY A 39 -9.70 22.95 1.44
C GLY A 39 -8.77 23.99 0.80
N VAL A 40 -7.70 23.57 0.14
CA VAL A 40 -6.83 24.49 -0.61
C VAL A 40 -7.48 24.91 -1.93
N LEU A 41 -8.14 23.98 -2.63
CA LEU A 41 -8.73 24.25 -3.94
C LEU A 41 -9.96 25.15 -3.89
N SER A 42 -10.66 25.23 -2.75
CA SER A 42 -11.75 26.21 -2.57
C SER A 42 -11.26 27.65 -2.66
N GLU A 43 -9.98 27.91 -2.34
CA GLU A 43 -9.39 29.25 -2.41
C GLU A 43 -8.43 29.40 -3.60
N LYS A 44 -7.72 28.32 -3.98
CA LYS A 44 -6.65 28.32 -4.98
C LYS A 44 -6.85 27.23 -6.05
N PRO A 45 -7.87 27.34 -6.91
CA PRO A 45 -8.22 26.30 -7.88
C PRO A 45 -7.13 26.05 -8.92
N HIS A 46 -6.27 27.03 -9.23
CA HIS A 46 -5.16 26.88 -10.17
C HIS A 46 -4.10 25.86 -9.71
N LEU A 47 -4.10 25.47 -8.44
CA LEU A 47 -3.18 24.46 -7.89
C LEU A 47 -3.62 23.01 -8.13
N PHE A 48 -4.79 22.77 -8.76
CA PHE A 48 -5.36 21.43 -8.95
C PHE A 48 -4.35 20.38 -9.41
N GLY A 49 -3.62 20.64 -10.51
CA GLY A 49 -2.67 19.68 -11.06
C GLY A 49 -1.55 19.30 -10.09
N ARG A 50 -1.05 20.26 -9.30
CA ARG A 50 0.00 20.00 -8.30
C ARG A 50 -0.55 19.21 -7.12
N LEU A 51 -1.72 19.59 -6.60
CA LEU A 51 -2.31 18.92 -5.44
C LEU A 51 -2.81 17.51 -5.79
N LEU A 52 -3.24 17.29 -7.03
CA LEU A 52 -3.61 15.98 -7.54
C LEU A 52 -2.44 14.98 -7.45
N VAL A 53 -1.21 15.43 -7.74
CA VAL A 53 -0.02 14.58 -7.59
C VAL A 53 0.16 14.20 -6.13
N LEU A 54 0.16 15.18 -5.21
CA LEU A 54 0.38 14.93 -3.78
C LEU A 54 -0.67 14.01 -3.16
N LEU A 55 -1.94 14.16 -3.53
CA LEU A 55 -3.02 13.32 -2.99
C LEU A 55 -3.03 11.91 -3.58
N ALA A 56 -2.44 11.71 -4.77
CA ALA A 56 -2.36 10.39 -5.41
C ALA A 56 -1.18 9.53 -4.91
N LEU A 57 -0.16 10.13 -4.29
CA LEU A 57 1.01 9.41 -3.76
C LEU A 57 0.68 8.22 -2.85
N PRO A 58 -0.25 8.30 -1.87
CA PRO A 58 -0.64 7.14 -1.05
C PRO A 58 -1.45 6.07 -1.80
N GLY A 59 -1.47 6.08 -3.14
CA GLY A 59 -2.17 5.11 -3.97
C GLY A 59 -1.35 3.87 -4.37
N THR A 60 -0.03 3.89 -4.20
CA THR A 60 0.85 2.81 -4.67
C THR A 60 0.68 1.52 -3.88
N GLN A 61 0.32 1.60 -2.60
CA GLN A 61 0.19 0.46 -1.69
C GLN A 61 -0.90 -0.52 -2.12
N GLY A 62 -2.00 -0.04 -2.71
CA GLY A 62 -3.00 -0.90 -3.34
C GLY A 62 -2.42 -1.75 -4.47
N PHE A 63 -1.59 -1.14 -5.34
CA PHE A 63 -0.93 -1.86 -6.42
C PHE A 63 0.14 -2.83 -5.91
N TYR A 64 0.89 -2.47 -4.88
CA TYR A 64 1.84 -3.37 -4.24
C TYR A 64 1.15 -4.60 -3.63
N GLY A 65 0.00 -4.40 -2.97
CA GLY A 65 -0.82 -5.49 -2.46
C GLY A 65 -1.34 -6.40 -3.57
N PHE A 66 -1.77 -5.80 -4.69
CA PHE A 66 -2.19 -6.55 -5.88
C PHE A 66 -1.06 -7.37 -6.49
N ILE A 67 0.14 -6.80 -6.64
CA ILE A 67 1.34 -7.52 -7.11
C ILE A 67 1.65 -8.69 -6.19
N MET A 68 1.65 -8.47 -4.87
CA MET A 68 1.91 -9.54 -3.90
C MET A 68 0.88 -10.66 -3.97
N MET A 69 -0.41 -10.32 -4.08
CA MET A 69 -1.50 -11.29 -4.27
C MET A 69 -1.28 -12.13 -5.54
N MET A 70 -0.98 -11.47 -6.67
CA MET A 70 -0.68 -12.15 -7.92
C MET A 70 0.50 -13.09 -7.76
N MET A 71 1.59 -12.63 -7.14
CA MET A 71 2.79 -13.45 -6.94
C MET A 71 2.55 -14.65 -6.03
N ILE A 72 1.73 -14.53 -4.98
CA ILE A 72 1.34 -15.68 -4.16
C ILE A 72 0.59 -16.69 -5.03
N VAL A 73 -0.47 -16.28 -5.72
CA VAL A 73 -1.32 -17.21 -6.48
C VAL A 73 -0.58 -17.85 -7.66
N THR A 74 0.22 -17.09 -8.40
CA THR A 74 0.88 -17.59 -9.62
C THR A 74 2.14 -18.41 -9.35
N ASN A 75 2.92 -18.09 -8.30
CA ASN A 75 4.16 -18.81 -8.03
C ASN A 75 3.97 -20.08 -7.19
N THR A 76 2.95 -20.15 -6.33
CA THR A 76 2.77 -21.30 -5.43
C THR A 76 1.70 -22.28 -5.89
N GLY A 77 0.84 -21.89 -6.83
CA GLY A 77 -0.31 -22.71 -7.24
C GLY A 77 -1.25 -23.02 -6.06
N LEU A 78 -1.79 -24.24 -6.02
CA LEU A 78 -2.56 -24.76 -4.89
C LEU A 78 -1.65 -25.64 -4.00
N PRO A 79 -1.03 -25.08 -2.95
CA PRO A 79 -0.08 -25.84 -2.15
C PRO A 79 -0.78 -26.99 -1.41
N THR A 80 -0.18 -28.18 -1.49
CA THR A 80 -0.70 -29.40 -0.84
C THR A 80 -0.29 -29.54 0.61
N THR A 81 0.73 -28.79 1.05
CA THR A 81 1.29 -28.87 2.40
C THR A 81 0.74 -27.75 3.28
N ILE A 82 0.15 -28.11 4.42
CA ILE A 82 -0.44 -27.16 5.38
C ILE A 82 0.56 -26.10 5.87
N ASN A 83 1.83 -26.47 6.07
CA ASN A 83 2.87 -25.55 6.50
C ASN A 83 3.13 -24.43 5.49
N THR A 84 3.05 -24.75 4.18
CA THR A 84 3.17 -23.78 3.10
C THR A 84 1.99 -22.81 3.15
N GLY A 85 0.75 -23.31 3.29
CA GLY A 85 -0.44 -22.47 3.44
C GLY A 85 -0.38 -21.51 4.64
N ILE A 86 0.05 -22.01 5.81
CA ILE A 86 0.24 -21.17 7.01
C ILE A 86 1.31 -20.09 6.78
N SER A 87 2.43 -20.45 6.15
CA SER A 87 3.52 -19.50 5.87
C SER A 87 3.06 -18.38 4.93
N LEU A 88 2.31 -18.73 3.87
CA LEU A 88 1.77 -17.76 2.92
C LEU A 88 0.70 -16.87 3.54
N PHE A 89 -0.12 -17.39 4.47
CA PHE A 89 -1.07 -16.59 5.24
C PHE A 89 -0.37 -15.48 6.04
N PHE A 90 0.59 -15.85 6.89
CA PHE A 90 1.29 -14.87 7.74
C PHE A 90 2.16 -13.91 6.93
N MET A 91 2.77 -14.37 5.84
CA MET A 91 3.51 -13.50 4.94
C MET A 91 2.58 -12.47 4.28
N GLY A 92 1.45 -12.90 3.73
CA GLY A 92 0.45 -12.00 3.14
C GLY A 92 -0.13 -11.00 4.14
N PHE A 93 -0.40 -11.45 5.37
CA PHE A 93 -0.80 -10.57 6.48
C PHE A 93 0.27 -9.53 6.82
N GLY A 94 1.53 -9.94 6.95
CA GLY A 94 2.64 -9.04 7.29
C GLY A 94 2.87 -7.97 6.22
N VAL A 95 2.87 -8.36 4.94
CA VAL A 95 2.95 -7.42 3.82
C VAL A 95 1.73 -6.49 3.80
N GLY A 96 0.52 -7.06 3.90
CA GLY A 96 -0.72 -6.29 3.92
C GLY A 96 -0.74 -5.22 5.03
N LEU A 97 -0.28 -5.57 6.22
CA LEU A 97 -0.20 -4.63 7.35
C LEU A 97 0.82 -3.50 7.09
N ALA A 98 1.98 -3.82 6.53
CA ALA A 98 2.97 -2.81 6.16
C ALA A 98 2.42 -1.82 5.13
N LEU A 99 1.69 -2.33 4.12
CA LEU A 99 1.03 -1.52 3.09
C LEU A 99 -0.10 -0.66 3.66
N LEU A 100 -0.93 -1.22 4.55
CA LEU A 100 -2.00 -0.48 5.23
C LEU A 100 -1.45 0.71 6.03
N MET A 101 -0.47 0.46 6.89
CA MET A 101 0.07 1.47 7.80
C MET A 101 0.86 2.54 7.05
N SER A 102 1.69 2.14 6.08
CA SER A 102 2.47 3.09 5.28
C SER A 102 1.57 4.02 4.45
N ALA A 103 0.52 3.51 3.82
CA ALA A 103 -0.42 4.35 3.06
C ALA A 103 -1.15 5.39 3.93
N ILE A 104 -1.56 5.00 5.15
CA ILE A 104 -2.22 5.91 6.09
C ILE A 104 -1.28 7.05 6.49
N TRP A 105 -0.04 6.74 6.85
CA TRP A 105 0.94 7.75 7.23
C TRP A 105 1.42 8.58 6.04
N GLN A 106 1.51 8.00 4.85
CA GLN A 106 1.83 8.73 3.63
C GLN A 106 0.72 9.70 3.27
N GLY A 107 -0.54 9.35 3.48
CA GLY A 107 -1.67 10.27 3.33
C GLY A 107 -1.58 11.48 4.26
N GLN A 108 -1.15 11.28 5.51
CA GLN A 108 -0.89 12.37 6.46
C GLN A 108 0.29 13.25 6.03
N ALA A 109 1.38 12.64 5.56
CA ALA A 109 2.54 13.36 5.01
C ALA A 109 2.17 14.17 3.75
N SER A 110 1.36 13.60 2.86
CA SER A 110 0.81 14.28 1.69
C SER A 110 -0.11 15.43 2.07
N ALA A 111 -0.97 15.27 3.08
CA ALA A 111 -1.82 16.35 3.59
C ALA A 111 -0.98 17.52 4.14
N ALA A 112 0.09 17.23 4.88
CA ALA A 112 1.03 18.24 5.36
C ALA A 112 1.77 18.93 4.21
N ALA A 113 2.20 18.17 3.19
CA ALA A 113 2.84 18.71 1.99
C ALA A 113 1.90 19.63 1.19
N ILE A 114 0.61 19.28 1.08
CA ILE A 114 -0.43 20.14 0.49
C ILE A 114 -0.55 21.47 1.27
N GLY A 115 -0.55 21.41 2.61
CA GLY A 115 -0.54 22.60 3.46
C GLY A 115 0.72 23.47 3.31
N LEU A 116 1.87 22.88 3.00
CA LEU A 116 3.08 23.62 2.67
C LEU A 116 2.94 24.33 1.32
N VAL A 117 2.49 23.62 0.29
CA VAL A 117 2.34 24.15 -1.08
C VAL A 117 1.30 25.26 -1.14
N SER A 118 0.23 25.19 -0.33
CA SER A 118 -0.77 26.26 -0.27
C SER A 118 -0.20 27.60 0.20
N ARG A 119 0.87 27.58 1.00
CA ARG A 119 1.57 28.78 1.50
C ARG A 119 2.79 29.14 0.66
N ARG A 120 3.49 28.14 0.11
CA ARG A 120 4.72 28.30 -0.68
C ARG A 120 4.64 27.47 -1.95
N GLU A 121 3.96 28.01 -2.95
CA GLU A 121 3.70 27.32 -4.22
C GLU A 121 4.97 26.92 -4.98
N SER A 122 6.08 27.64 -4.76
CA SER A 122 7.40 27.36 -5.34
C SER A 122 8.09 26.12 -4.76
N ASP A 123 7.70 25.68 -3.56
CA ASP A 123 8.31 24.53 -2.88
C ASP A 123 7.66 23.18 -3.26
N PHE A 124 6.75 23.15 -4.24
CA PHE A 124 6.05 21.91 -4.68
C PHE A 124 6.99 20.72 -4.93
N GLY A 125 8.08 20.92 -5.68
CA GLY A 125 9.02 19.83 -5.95
C GLY A 125 9.68 19.27 -4.69
N ARG A 126 9.97 20.13 -3.71
CA ARG A 126 10.56 19.74 -2.42
C ARG A 126 9.53 19.09 -1.49
N SER A 127 8.26 19.50 -1.58
CA SER A 127 7.20 18.94 -0.75
C SER A 127 6.90 17.48 -1.06
N LEU A 128 7.23 17.00 -2.26
CA LEU A 128 7.11 15.58 -2.66
C LEU A 128 7.99 14.65 -1.82
N ILE A 129 9.09 15.16 -1.26
CA ILE A 129 10.04 14.35 -0.49
C ILE A 129 9.39 13.82 0.80
N LEU A 130 8.49 14.59 1.41
CA LEU A 130 7.86 14.22 2.68
C LEU A 130 7.07 12.89 2.57
N PRO A 131 6.08 12.76 1.67
CA PRO A 131 5.40 11.49 1.45
C PRO A 131 6.31 10.41 0.83
N ALA A 132 7.34 10.78 0.05
CA ALA A 132 8.27 9.81 -0.53
C ALA A 132 9.12 9.07 0.53
N MET A 133 9.41 9.71 1.67
CA MET A 133 10.11 9.02 2.77
C MET A 133 9.26 7.93 3.43
N VAL A 134 7.93 8.10 3.45
CA VAL A 134 7.02 7.05 3.93
C VAL A 134 6.93 5.89 2.91
N GLU A 135 6.95 6.21 1.61
CA GLU A 135 6.93 5.21 0.51
C GLU A 135 8.00 4.13 0.66
N THR A 136 9.19 4.51 1.14
CA THR A 136 10.32 3.59 1.30
C THR A 136 9.95 2.35 2.10
N TYR A 137 9.12 2.50 3.15
CA TYR A 137 8.72 1.38 4.00
C TYR A 137 7.66 0.48 3.34
N ALA A 138 6.82 1.03 2.45
CA ALA A 138 5.90 0.24 1.65
C ALA A 138 6.66 -0.67 0.67
N VAL A 139 7.67 -0.11 -0.01
CA VAL A 139 8.52 -0.86 -0.96
C VAL A 139 9.34 -1.91 -0.24
N VAL A 140 9.96 -1.58 0.91
CA VAL A 140 10.70 -2.56 1.72
C VAL A 140 9.80 -3.71 2.17
N GLY A 141 8.57 -3.41 2.60
CA GLY A 141 7.59 -4.43 2.98
C GLY A 141 7.24 -5.37 1.83
N LEU A 142 6.97 -4.82 0.63
CA LEU A 142 6.73 -5.61 -0.58
C LEU A 142 7.94 -6.47 -0.94
N LEU A 143 9.14 -5.90 -0.98
CA LEU A 143 10.37 -6.60 -1.33
C LEU A 143 10.66 -7.75 -0.35
N ALA A 144 10.44 -7.55 0.94
CA ALA A 144 10.57 -8.61 1.92
C ALA A 144 9.61 -9.78 1.64
N GLY A 145 8.35 -9.49 1.28
CA GLY A 145 7.38 -10.52 0.87
C GLY A 145 7.79 -11.28 -0.40
N ILE A 146 8.26 -10.56 -1.42
CA ILE A 146 8.76 -11.15 -2.67
C ILE A 146 9.96 -12.05 -2.42
N LEU A 147 10.93 -11.61 -1.60
CA LEU A 147 12.09 -12.41 -1.26
C LEU A 147 11.69 -13.64 -0.44
N ALA A 148 10.77 -13.50 0.52
CA ALA A 148 10.27 -14.59 1.34
C ALA A 148 9.63 -15.72 0.53
N LEU A 149 8.91 -15.40 -0.57
CA LEU A 149 8.34 -16.40 -1.47
C LEU A 149 9.38 -17.39 -2.02
N ASN A 150 10.63 -16.98 -2.22
CA ASN A 150 11.67 -17.89 -2.71
C ASN A 150 12.06 -18.98 -1.70
N PHE A 151 11.78 -18.75 -0.41
CA PHE A 151 12.08 -19.67 0.68
C PHE A 151 10.86 -20.49 1.12
N ILE A 152 9.65 -20.10 0.70
CA ILE A 152 8.40 -20.81 0.99
C ILE A 152 8.06 -21.66 -0.24
N ARG A 153 8.44 -22.93 -0.23
CA ARG A 153 8.06 -23.95 -1.21
C ARG A 153 7.46 -25.15 -0.50
#